data_AF-A0A2R6GJH8-F1
#
_entry.id   AF-A0A2R6GJH8-F1
#
_cell.length_a   1.000
_cell.length_b   1.000
_cell.length_c   1.000
_cell.angle_alpha   90.00
_cell.angle_beta   90.00
_cell.angle_gamma   90.00
#
_symmetry.space_group_name_H-M   'P 1'
#
loop_
_entity.id
_entity.type
_entity.pdbx_description
1 polymer ?
#
loop_
_entity_poly.entity_id
_entity_poly.type
_entity_poly.pdbx_seq_one_letter_code
_entity_poly.pdbx_strand_id
1 'polypeptide(L)'
;MGETPASRRRTLVSAVVEARSADEAVTFLAGDDAVVYEDRTLRLEVGGDERRRLEALLEEYHVFKIEEPATRKAEEGVVHLSAVTDPKHAADFVESVFRKVYGADEGYELRVERRS
;
A
#
# COMPACT_ATOMS: atom_id res chain seq x y z
N MET A 1 -8.40 8.63 21.47
CA MET A 1 -7.71 9.57 20.57
C MET A 1 -7.36 8.76 19.33
N GLY A 2 -8.07 8.95 18.23
CA GLY A 2 -7.80 8.21 16.99
C GLY A 2 -6.51 8.68 16.35
N GLU A 3 -5.85 7.81 15.59
CA GLU A 3 -4.70 8.19 14.79
C GLU A 3 -5.10 9.23 13.73
N THR A 4 -4.36 10.33 13.65
CA THR A 4 -4.61 11.34 12.61
C THR A 4 -3.97 10.90 11.28
N PRO A 5 -4.48 11.36 10.12
CA PRO A 5 -3.86 11.10 8.82
C PRO A 5 -2.38 11.49 8.80
N ALA A 6 -2.03 12.63 9.40
CA ALA A 6 -0.65 13.10 9.49
C ALA A 6 0.25 12.13 10.30
N SER A 7 -0.26 11.57 11.40
CA SER A 7 0.46 10.57 12.20
C SER A 7 0.69 9.29 11.42
N ARG A 8 -0.35 8.76 10.76
CA ARG A 8 -0.26 7.54 9.94
C ARG A 8 0.73 7.69 8.80
N ARG A 9 0.67 8.79 8.06
CA ARG A 9 1.63 9.07 6.97
C ARG A 9 3.07 9.06 7.48
N ARG A 10 3.34 9.65 8.64
CA ARG A 10 4.68 9.62 9.24
C ARG A 10 5.13 8.19 9.57
N THR A 11 4.22 7.37 10.11
CA THR A 11 4.47 5.95 10.39
C THR A 11 4.75 5.17 9.11
N LEU A 12 3.93 5.33 8.07
CA LEU A 12 4.11 4.70 6.75
C LEU A 12 5.46 5.07 6.14
N VAL A 13 5.81 6.36 6.09
CA VAL A 13 7.09 6.82 5.55
C VAL A 13 8.26 6.19 6.30
N SER A 14 8.21 6.22 7.64
CA SER A 14 9.27 5.63 8.47
C SER A 14 9.42 4.14 8.16
N ALA A 15 8.33 3.39 8.14
CA ALA A 15 8.32 1.96 7.88
C ALA A 15 8.87 1.60 6.49
N VAL A 16 8.49 2.34 5.44
CA VAL A 16 9.02 2.14 4.08
C VAL A 16 10.53 2.43 4.02
N VAL A 17 10.99 3.48 4.70
CA VAL A 17 12.43 3.81 4.76
C VAL A 17 13.21 2.71 5.48
N GLU A 18 12.70 2.22 6.61
CA GLU A 18 13.35 1.15 7.36
C GLU A 18 13.38 -0.14 6.56
N ALA A 19 12.24 -0.56 5.98
CA ALA A 19 12.14 -1.74 5.12
C ALA A 19 13.14 -1.68 3.95
N ARG A 20 13.26 -0.52 3.30
CA ARG A 20 14.24 -0.31 2.22
C ARG A 20 15.69 -0.33 2.69
N SER A 21 15.95 0.11 3.92
CA SER A 21 17.29 0.10 4.50
C SER A 21 17.71 -1.30 4.96
N ALA A 22 16.76 -2.10 5.41
CA ALA A 22 16.99 -3.45 5.90
C ALA A 22 16.81 -4.53 4.82
N ASP A 23 16.31 -4.16 3.64
CA ASP A 23 15.93 -5.08 2.56
C ASP A 23 14.87 -6.10 3.03
N GLU A 24 13.94 -5.64 3.88
CA GLU A 24 12.90 -6.45 4.50
C GLU A 24 11.51 -6.08 3.97
N ALA A 25 10.59 -7.04 4.00
CA ALA A 25 9.19 -6.79 3.69
C ALA A 25 8.47 -6.16 4.89
N VAL A 26 7.59 -5.20 4.60
CA VAL A 26 6.72 -4.57 5.60
C VAL A 26 5.27 -4.67 5.17
N THR A 27 4.41 -5.07 6.09
CA THR A 27 2.97 -5.20 5.91
C THR A 27 2.26 -4.12 6.71
N PHE A 28 1.45 -3.34 5.99
CA PHE A 28 0.56 -2.33 6.54
C PHE A 28 -0.83 -2.93 6.66
N LEU A 29 -1.44 -2.83 7.83
CA LEU A 29 -2.74 -3.40 8.14
C LEU A 29 -3.69 -2.29 8.58
N ALA A 30 -4.90 -2.30 8.05
CA ALA A 30 -5.99 -1.42 8.44
C ALA A 30 -7.27 -2.25 8.59
N GLY A 31 -7.55 -2.72 9.82
CA GLY A 31 -8.65 -3.66 10.04
C GLY A 31 -8.37 -5.01 9.38
N ASP A 32 -9.20 -5.39 8.42
CA ASP A 32 -9.09 -6.65 7.64
C ASP A 32 -8.24 -6.49 6.37
N ASP A 33 -7.89 -5.25 5.99
CA ASP A 33 -7.13 -4.95 4.77
C ASP A 33 -5.63 -4.94 5.02
N ALA A 34 -4.86 -5.52 4.09
CA ALA A 34 -3.41 -5.61 4.17
C ALA A 34 -2.73 -5.11 2.88
N VAL A 35 -1.64 -4.37 3.05
CA VAL A 35 -0.78 -3.90 1.96
C VAL A 35 0.67 -4.26 2.28
N VAL A 36 1.30 -5.05 1.42
CA VAL A 36 2.70 -5.47 1.62
C VAL A 36 3.60 -4.64 0.72
N TYR A 37 4.66 -4.07 1.29
CA TYR A 37 5.74 -3.44 0.57
C TYR A 37 6.99 -4.30 0.69
N GLU A 38 7.51 -4.77 -0.44
CA GLU A 38 8.69 -5.62 -0.55
C GLU A 38 9.43 -5.27 -1.83
N ASP A 39 10.76 -5.13 -1.78
CA ASP A 39 11.61 -4.87 -2.95
C ASP A 39 11.06 -3.78 -3.90
N ARG A 40 10.64 -2.64 -3.33
CA ARG A 40 10.06 -1.50 -4.08
C ARG A 40 8.82 -1.89 -4.90
N THR A 41 8.11 -2.92 -4.48
CA THR A 41 6.86 -3.39 -5.05
C THR A 41 5.81 -3.37 -3.96
N LEU A 42 4.61 -2.91 -4.31
CA LEU A 42 3.44 -2.97 -3.44
C LEU A 42 2.56 -4.12 -3.89
N ARG A 43 2.34 -5.07 -3.00
CA ARG A 43 1.37 -6.15 -3.16
C ARG A 43 0.10 -5.77 -2.39
N LEU A 44 -1.01 -5.74 -3.11
CA LEU A 44 -2.33 -5.36 -2.60
C LEU A 44 -3.31 -6.47 -2.91
N GLU A 45 -4.26 -6.68 -2.01
CA GLU A 45 -5.37 -7.61 -2.21
C GLU A 45 -6.60 -6.77 -2.54
N VAL A 46 -7.09 -6.83 -3.77
CA VAL A 46 -8.23 -6.05 -4.25
C VAL A 46 -9.25 -6.98 -4.91
N GLY A 47 -10.47 -6.99 -4.38
CA GLY A 47 -11.63 -7.63 -4.97
C GLY A 47 -12.25 -6.81 -6.10
N GLY A 48 -13.28 -7.37 -6.74
CA GLY A 48 -13.89 -6.87 -7.98
C GLY A 48 -14.02 -5.34 -8.11
N ASP A 49 -14.77 -4.69 -7.21
CA ASP A 49 -14.98 -3.23 -7.24
C ASP A 49 -13.75 -2.43 -6.80
N GLU A 50 -12.92 -2.97 -5.91
CA GLU A 50 -11.70 -2.34 -5.41
C GLU A 50 -10.67 -2.20 -6.51
N ARG A 51 -10.57 -3.20 -7.41
CA ARG A 51 -9.69 -3.12 -8.58
C ARG A 51 -10.01 -1.93 -9.47
N ARG A 52 -11.29 -1.64 -9.71
CA ARG A 52 -11.70 -0.46 -10.49
C ARG A 52 -11.29 0.84 -9.80
N ARG A 53 -11.41 0.91 -8.46
CA ARG A 53 -10.96 2.08 -7.68
C ARG A 53 -9.44 2.23 -7.71
N LEU A 54 -8.72 1.10 -7.66
CA LEU A 54 -7.26 1.08 -7.78
C LEU A 54 -6.82 1.60 -9.14
N GLU A 55 -7.46 1.16 -10.23
CA GLU A 55 -7.17 1.65 -11.58
C GLU A 55 -7.37 3.17 -11.69
N ALA A 56 -8.47 3.71 -11.17
CA ALA A 56 -8.69 5.16 -11.11
C ALA A 56 -7.62 5.88 -10.26
N LEU A 57 -7.16 5.27 -9.16
CA LEU A 57 -6.07 5.82 -8.35
C LEU A 57 -4.74 5.81 -9.11
N LEU A 58 -4.46 4.78 -9.89
CA LEU A 58 -3.25 4.72 -10.73
C LEU A 58 -3.24 5.77 -11.83
N GLU A 59 -4.42 6.19 -12.32
CA GLU A 59 -4.53 7.34 -13.22
C GLU A 59 -4.15 8.65 -12.52
N GLU A 60 -4.38 8.81 -11.20
CA GLU A 60 -3.85 9.96 -10.45
C GLU A 60 -2.35 9.82 -10.17
N TYR A 61 -1.88 8.59 -9.92
CA TYR A 61 -0.49 8.29 -9.57
C TYR A 61 0.25 7.54 -10.67
N HIS A 62 0.51 8.23 -11.79
CA HIS A 62 1.24 7.70 -12.96
C HIS A 62 2.64 7.10 -12.69
N VAL A 63 3.20 7.36 -11.50
CA VAL A 63 4.50 6.81 -11.08
C VAL A 63 4.40 5.33 -10.70
N PHE A 64 3.22 4.85 -10.31
CA PHE A 64 2.98 3.44 -10.03
C PHE A 64 2.46 2.75 -11.28
N LYS A 65 2.94 1.53 -11.51
CA LYS A 65 2.53 0.71 -12.64
C LYS A 65 2.16 -0.67 -12.16
N ILE A 66 1.11 -1.25 -12.74
CA ILE A 66 0.77 -2.65 -12.48
C ILE A 66 1.85 -3.53 -13.10
N GLU A 67 2.49 -4.34 -12.26
CA GLU A 67 3.33 -5.44 -12.69
C GLU A 67 2.41 -6.55 -13.19
N GLU A 68 1.94 -6.44 -14.44
CA GLU A 68 1.14 -7.47 -15.10
C GLU A 68 1.73 -8.90 -14.98
N PRO A 69 3.05 -9.14 -15.17
CA PRO A 69 3.60 -10.48 -15.04
C PRO A 69 3.54 -11.03 -13.61
N ALA A 70 3.73 -10.20 -12.58
CA ALA A 70 3.63 -10.61 -11.18
C ALA A 70 2.17 -10.79 -10.77
N THR A 71 1.31 -9.82 -11.12
CA THR A 71 -0.15 -9.84 -10.89
C THR A 71 -0.81 -11.05 -11.53
N ARG A 72 -0.44 -11.43 -12.76
CA ARG A 72 -1.02 -12.59 -13.46
C ARG A 72 -0.60 -13.94 -12.86
N LYS A 73 0.54 -13.98 -12.17
CA LYS A 73 1.01 -15.18 -11.44
C LYS A 73 0.49 -15.24 -10.01
N ALA A 74 -0.01 -14.12 -9.50
CA ALA A 74 -0.55 -14.03 -8.16
C ALA A 74 -1.95 -14.64 -8.09
N GLU A 75 -2.43 -14.83 -6.86
CA GLU A 75 -3.78 -15.31 -6.60
C GLU A 75 -4.84 -14.33 -7.13
N GLU A 76 -6.05 -14.82 -7.36
CA GLU A 76 -7.15 -14.00 -7.83
C GLU A 76 -7.42 -12.86 -6.83
N GLY A 77 -7.37 -11.62 -7.30
CA GLY A 77 -7.49 -10.42 -6.47
C GLY A 77 -6.16 -9.84 -5.98
N VAL A 78 -5.02 -10.51 -6.16
CA VAL A 78 -3.73 -9.96 -5.76
C VAL A 78 -3.10 -9.16 -6.89
N VAL A 79 -2.83 -7.87 -6.64
CA VAL A 79 -2.20 -6.95 -7.59
C VAL A 79 -0.82 -6.54 -7.08
N HIS A 80 0.17 -6.59 -7.97
CA HIS A 80 1.51 -6.10 -7.72
C HIS A 80 1.73 -4.80 -8.46
N LEU A 81 2.21 -3.78 -7.76
CA LEU A 81 2.53 -2.47 -8.33
C LEU A 81 4.01 -2.17 -8.15
N SER A 82 4.68 -1.75 -9.21
CA SER A 82 6.04 -1.22 -9.10
C SER A 82 5.97 0.12 -8.34
N ALA A 83 6.52 0.15 -7.14
CA ALA A 83 6.66 1.32 -6.27
C ALA A 83 8.10 1.85 -6.32
N VAL A 84 8.63 2.07 -7.53
CA VAL A 84 10.00 2.58 -7.78
C VAL A 84 10.12 4.09 -7.44
N THR A 85 9.22 4.60 -6.61
CA THR A 85 9.12 6.02 -6.26
C THR A 85 9.72 6.31 -4.88
N ASP A 86 9.68 7.57 -4.46
CA ASP A 86 10.15 8.00 -3.16
C ASP A 86 9.33 7.37 -2.01
N PRO A 87 9.94 7.08 -0.85
CA PRO A 87 9.24 6.56 0.32
C PRO A 87 8.03 7.40 0.74
N LYS A 88 8.09 8.72 0.50
CA LYS A 88 6.97 9.65 0.71
C LYS A 88 5.80 9.37 -0.21
N HIS A 89 6.06 9.09 -1.48
CA HIS A 89 5.03 8.77 -2.47
C HIS A 89 4.45 7.38 -2.21
N ALA A 90 5.30 6.39 -1.87
CA ALA A 90 4.83 5.06 -1.47
C ALA A 90 3.88 5.14 -0.26
N ALA A 91 4.26 5.88 0.78
CA ALA A 91 3.41 6.09 1.96
C ALA A 91 2.10 6.83 1.65
N ASP A 92 2.17 7.89 0.84
CA ASP A 92 0.99 8.65 0.41
C ASP A 92 0.03 7.80 -0.44
N PHE A 93 0.58 6.93 -1.28
CA PHE A 93 -0.20 5.98 -2.07
C PHE A 93 -0.85 4.92 -1.19
N VAL A 94 -0.11 4.30 -0.26
CA VAL A 94 -0.67 3.32 0.69
C VAL A 94 -1.80 3.93 1.52
N GLU A 95 -1.63 5.15 2.01
CA GLU A 95 -2.71 5.88 2.70
C GLU A 95 -3.94 6.10 1.80
N SER A 96 -3.70 6.45 0.54
CA SER A 96 -4.76 6.66 -0.44
C SER A 96 -5.46 5.37 -0.83
N VAL A 97 -4.75 4.24 -0.88
CA VAL A 97 -5.35 2.92 -1.10
C VAL A 97 -6.32 2.61 0.04
N PHE A 98 -5.89 2.71 1.30
CA PHE A 98 -6.78 2.46 2.43
C PHE A 98 -8.03 3.33 2.39
N ARG A 99 -7.91 4.63 2.09
CA ARG A 99 -9.09 5.50 2.08
C ARG A 99 -9.95 5.41 0.83
N LYS A 100 -9.35 5.29 -0.36
CA LYS A 100 -10.07 5.36 -1.65
C LYS A 100 -10.41 4.00 -2.22
N VAL A 101 -9.55 3.00 -2.02
CA VAL A 101 -9.74 1.64 -2.56
C VAL A 101 -10.54 0.81 -1.57
N TYR A 102 -10.01 0.66 -0.35
CA TYR A 102 -10.64 -0.11 0.73
C TYR A 102 -11.78 0.64 1.44
N GLY A 103 -11.81 1.97 1.33
CA GLY A 103 -12.86 2.76 1.96
C GLY A 103 -12.72 2.87 3.48
N ALA A 104 -11.50 2.70 4.00
CA ALA A 104 -11.19 2.82 5.42
C ALA A 104 -11.58 4.21 5.96
N ASP A 105 -12.15 4.20 7.17
CA ASP A 105 -12.65 5.39 7.84
C ASP A 105 -11.51 6.39 8.16
N GLU A 106 -11.80 7.68 8.30
CA GLU A 106 -10.76 8.68 8.59
C GLU A 106 -10.03 8.37 9.91
N GLY A 107 -10.68 7.68 10.84
CA GLY A 107 -10.12 7.24 12.11
C GLY A 107 -9.51 5.83 12.13
N TYR A 108 -9.27 5.17 10.99
CA TYR A 108 -8.76 3.79 10.98
C TYR A 108 -7.42 3.66 11.74
N GLU A 109 -7.27 2.56 12.47
CA GLU A 109 -6.04 2.21 13.17
C GLU A 109 -5.06 1.55 12.19
N LEU A 110 -3.86 2.12 12.05
CA LEU A 110 -2.83 1.60 11.17
C LEU A 110 -1.86 0.73 11.99
N ARG A 111 -1.74 -0.53 11.61
CA ARG A 111 -0.72 -1.44 12.17
C ARG A 111 0.36 -1.70 11.14
N VAL A 112 1.59 -1.80 11.61
CA VAL A 112 2.76 -2.08 10.77
C VAL A 112 3.44 -3.31 11.31
N GLU A 113 3.44 -4.37 10.51
CA GLU A 113 4.16 -5.61 10.80
C GLU A 113 5.35 -5.74 9.86
N ARG A 114 6.50 -6.11 10.41
CA ARG A 114 7.73 -6.32 9.64
C ARG A 114 8.03 -7.80 9.65
N ARG A 115 8.34 -8.37 8.50
CA ARG A 115 8.71 -9.78 8.41
C ARG A 115 10.23 -9.86 8.24
N SER A 116 10.91 -10.25 9.33
CA SER A 116 12.35 -10.54 9.38
C SER A 116 12.68 -11.94 8.89
#